data_AF-A0A7R8WQ85-F1
#
_entry.id   AF-A0A7R8WQ85-F1
#
_cell.length_a   1.000
_cell.length_b   1.000
_cell.length_c   1.000
_cell.angle_alpha   90.00
_cell.angle_beta   90.00
_cell.angle_gamma   90.00
#
_symmetry.space_group_name_H-M   'P 1'
#
loop_
_entity.id
_entity.type
_entity.pdbx_description
1 polymer ?
#
loop_
_entity_poly.entity_id
_entity_poly.type
_entity_poly.pdbx_seq_one_letter_code
_entity_poly.pdbx_strand_id
1 'polypeptide(L)'
;MAALENFEALLALTNLAQMSESVRQRIIKEGGLGKIENYMYEDHEDLHRAAIQAVVNLCMSPDTVKAFEGENDRLKYFILICNEEEEPEVTQAVAGALAFLTSSSEKICNKFLTIPKWMEAMSFLLANPSEPVRERGACIAAFLMDSNKENAAKIVETPILELLMALTSKEVTSEYRPGEKVVKYAHEALMSAKEHGVIQENKAEDDA
;
A
#
# COMPACT_ATOMS: atom_id res chain seq x y z
N MET A 1 -29.40 -17.72 3.88
CA MET A 1 -29.01 -18.66 2.80
C MET A 1 -28.12 -17.94 1.79
N ALA A 2 -28.54 -16.82 1.18
CA ALA A 2 -27.70 -16.08 0.22
C ALA A 2 -26.32 -15.63 0.76
N ALA A 3 -26.23 -15.17 2.02
CA ALA A 3 -24.96 -14.68 2.57
C ALA A 3 -23.87 -15.76 2.68
N LEU A 4 -24.24 -16.99 3.06
CA LEU A 4 -23.28 -18.10 3.18
C LEU A 4 -22.74 -18.52 1.81
N GLU A 5 -23.63 -18.67 0.83
CA GLU A 5 -23.27 -19.02 -0.55
C GLU A 5 -22.38 -17.94 -1.18
N ASN A 6 -22.70 -16.66 -0.94
CA ASN A 6 -21.88 -15.54 -1.40
C ASN A 6 -20.49 -15.55 -0.74
N PHE A 7 -20.43 -15.87 0.56
CA PHE A 7 -19.16 -15.96 1.29
C PHE A 7 -18.29 -17.09 0.73
N GLU A 8 -18.85 -18.29 0.55
CA GLU A 8 -18.15 -19.42 -0.06
C GLU A 8 -17.68 -19.11 -1.49
N ALA A 9 -18.49 -18.39 -2.27
CA ALA A 9 -18.11 -17.93 -3.60
C ALA A 9 -16.94 -16.93 -3.57
N LEU A 10 -16.93 -15.98 -2.63
CA LEU A 10 -15.84 -15.02 -2.45
C LEU A 10 -14.55 -15.72 -2.01
N LEU A 11 -14.62 -16.70 -1.12
CA LEU A 11 -13.46 -17.52 -0.74
C LEU A 11 -12.91 -18.32 -1.92
N ALA A 12 -13.79 -18.92 -2.73
CA ALA A 12 -13.38 -19.62 -3.94
C ALA A 12 -12.70 -18.67 -4.94
N LEU A 13 -13.28 -17.49 -5.19
CA LEU A 13 -12.70 -16.47 -6.06
C LEU A 13 -11.36 -15.95 -5.55
N THR A 14 -11.21 -15.79 -4.23
CA THR A 14 -9.95 -15.43 -3.58
C THR A 14 -8.84 -16.41 -3.93
N ASN A 15 -9.10 -17.71 -3.74
CA ASN A 15 -8.15 -18.78 -4.06
C ASN A 15 -7.83 -18.84 -5.55
N LEU A 16 -8.85 -18.71 -6.41
CA LEU A 16 -8.69 -18.71 -7.87
C LEU A 16 -7.82 -17.53 -8.34
N ALA A 17 -8.03 -16.33 -7.81
CA ALA A 17 -7.27 -15.13 -8.18
C ALA A 17 -5.77 -15.24 -7.84
N GLN A 18 -5.39 -16.09 -6.89
CA GLN A 18 -3.99 -16.37 -6.55
C GLN A 18 -3.29 -17.31 -7.54
N MET A 19 -4.05 -18.13 -8.28
CA MET A 19 -3.46 -19.21 -9.08
C MET A 19 -2.61 -18.71 -10.25
N SER A 20 -3.11 -17.75 -11.03
CA SER A 20 -2.40 -17.23 -12.20
C SER A 20 -3.05 -15.96 -12.76
N GLU A 21 -2.29 -15.23 -13.59
CA GLU A 21 -2.83 -14.08 -14.32
C GLU A 21 -3.99 -14.45 -15.25
N SER A 22 -3.93 -15.62 -15.90
CA SER A 22 -5.00 -16.10 -16.78
C SER A 22 -6.34 -16.23 -16.03
N VAL A 23 -6.31 -16.70 -14.78
CA VAL A 23 -7.51 -16.84 -13.95
C VAL A 23 -8.02 -15.47 -13.51
N ARG A 24 -7.15 -14.55 -13.06
CA ARG A 24 -7.55 -13.17 -12.72
C ARG A 24 -8.20 -12.47 -13.91
N GLN A 25 -7.58 -12.57 -15.08
CA GLN A 25 -8.12 -12.04 -16.33
C GLN A 25 -9.50 -12.59 -16.65
N ARG A 26 -9.74 -13.88 -16.41
CA ARG A 26 -11.07 -14.46 -16.61
C ARG A 26 -12.08 -13.87 -15.63
N ILE A 27 -11.75 -13.76 -14.34
CA ILE A 27 -12.62 -13.14 -13.33
C ILE A 27 -12.98 -11.70 -13.74
N ILE A 28 -11.99 -10.91 -14.14
CA ILE A 28 -12.18 -9.50 -14.55
C ILE A 28 -13.08 -9.40 -15.79
N LYS A 29 -12.84 -10.22 -16.82
CA LYS A 29 -13.65 -10.21 -18.07
C LYS A 29 -15.12 -10.54 -17.85
N GLU A 30 -15.45 -11.35 -16.85
CA GLU A 30 -16.83 -11.69 -16.47
C GLU A 30 -17.49 -10.62 -15.56
N GLY A 31 -16.84 -9.45 -15.42
CA GLY A 31 -17.27 -8.35 -14.55
C GLY A 31 -17.05 -8.62 -13.06
N GLY A 32 -16.16 -9.56 -12.73
CA GLY A 32 -15.94 -10.01 -11.36
C GLY A 32 -15.46 -8.90 -10.43
N LEU A 33 -14.55 -8.03 -10.89
CA LEU A 33 -14.00 -6.94 -10.07
C LEU A 33 -15.12 -6.08 -9.44
N GLY A 34 -15.99 -5.49 -10.27
CA GLY A 34 -17.08 -4.64 -9.76
C GLY A 34 -18.12 -5.41 -8.92
N LYS A 35 -18.37 -6.68 -9.21
CA LYS A 35 -19.30 -7.51 -8.43
C LYS A 35 -18.74 -7.81 -7.04
N ILE A 36 -17.44 -8.14 -6.95
CA ILE A 36 -16.74 -8.39 -5.69
C ILE A 36 -16.63 -7.10 -4.88
N GLU A 37 -16.34 -5.96 -5.53
CA GLU A 37 -16.24 -4.65 -4.88
C GLU A 37 -17.50 -4.26 -4.11
N ASN A 38 -18.68 -4.62 -4.59
CA ASN A 38 -19.93 -4.33 -3.87
C ASN A 38 -19.96 -4.93 -2.47
N TYR A 39 -19.37 -6.12 -2.28
CA TYR A 39 -19.30 -6.79 -0.99
C TYR A 39 -18.30 -6.15 -0.02
N MET A 40 -17.33 -5.36 -0.52
CA MET A 40 -16.43 -4.60 0.34
C MET A 40 -17.19 -3.53 1.13
N TYR A 41 -18.36 -3.08 0.69
CA TYR A 41 -19.15 -2.06 1.38
C TYR A 41 -20.31 -2.65 2.21
N GLU A 42 -20.39 -3.98 2.36
CA GLU A 42 -21.43 -4.61 3.17
C GLU A 42 -21.03 -4.64 4.65
N ASP A 43 -22.02 -4.47 5.55
CA ASP A 43 -21.81 -4.55 7.00
C ASP A 43 -21.49 -5.98 7.49
N HIS A 44 -21.69 -6.99 6.64
CA HIS A 44 -21.41 -8.38 7.02
C HIS A 44 -19.90 -8.64 6.99
N GLU A 45 -19.29 -8.66 8.17
CA GLU A 45 -17.83 -8.77 8.37
C GLU A 45 -17.17 -9.85 7.49
N ASP A 46 -17.69 -11.08 7.48
CA ASP A 46 -17.11 -12.17 6.68
C ASP A 46 -17.13 -11.88 5.15
N LEU A 47 -18.23 -11.32 4.64
CA LEU A 47 -18.36 -10.96 3.22
C LEU A 47 -17.43 -9.81 2.86
N HIS A 48 -17.39 -8.80 3.71
CA HIS A 48 -16.50 -7.65 3.60
C HIS A 48 -15.03 -8.08 3.51
N ARG A 49 -14.57 -8.91 4.46
CA ARG A 49 -13.19 -9.40 4.51
C ARG A 49 -12.85 -10.27 3.30
N ALA A 50 -13.72 -11.22 2.95
CA ALA A 50 -13.49 -12.09 1.79
C ALA A 50 -13.45 -11.29 0.47
N ALA A 51 -14.27 -10.24 0.36
CA ALA A 51 -14.28 -9.36 -0.80
C ALA A 51 -12.99 -8.55 -0.91
N ILE A 52 -12.52 -7.93 0.19
CA ILE A 52 -11.23 -7.23 0.20
C ILE A 52 -10.11 -8.18 -0.22
N GLN A 53 -10.06 -9.37 0.35
CA GLN A 53 -9.00 -10.34 0.06
C GLN A 53 -9.02 -10.79 -1.41
N ALA A 54 -10.21 -10.96 -2.01
CA ALA A 54 -10.38 -11.24 -3.42
C ALA A 54 -9.89 -10.08 -4.30
N VAL A 55 -10.26 -8.84 -4.00
CA VAL A 55 -9.82 -7.66 -4.77
C VAL A 55 -8.30 -7.43 -4.64
N VAL A 56 -7.73 -7.61 -3.44
CA VAL A 56 -6.28 -7.58 -3.22
C VAL A 56 -5.57 -8.54 -4.17
N ASN A 57 -6.06 -9.77 -4.31
CA ASN A 57 -5.46 -10.72 -5.24
C ASN A 57 -5.64 -10.31 -6.71
N LEU A 58 -6.78 -9.69 -7.06
CA LEU A 58 -7.01 -9.16 -8.40
C LEU A 58 -6.09 -7.97 -8.75
N CYS A 59 -5.61 -7.21 -7.76
CA CYS A 59 -4.72 -6.05 -7.99
C CYS A 59 -3.42 -6.43 -8.70
N MET A 60 -2.99 -7.69 -8.62
CA MET A 60 -1.83 -8.23 -9.36
C MET A 60 -2.03 -8.26 -10.88
N SER A 61 -3.25 -8.05 -11.38
CA SER A 61 -3.55 -7.98 -12.81
C SER A 61 -3.42 -6.55 -13.36
N PRO A 62 -2.74 -6.34 -14.51
CA PRO A 62 -2.64 -5.02 -15.13
C PRO A 62 -3.98 -4.35 -15.44
N ASP A 63 -5.05 -5.13 -15.68
CA ASP A 63 -6.37 -4.54 -15.94
C ASP A 63 -7.03 -4.03 -14.65
N THR A 64 -6.75 -4.65 -13.50
CA THR A 64 -7.13 -4.10 -12.20
C THR A 64 -6.33 -2.84 -11.90
N VAL A 65 -5.02 -2.81 -12.20
CA VAL A 65 -4.20 -1.58 -12.06
C VAL A 65 -4.84 -0.43 -12.84
N LYS A 66 -5.20 -0.64 -14.12
CA LYS A 66 -5.92 0.36 -14.93
C LYS A 66 -7.25 0.77 -14.32
N ALA A 67 -8.00 -0.16 -13.70
CA ALA A 67 -9.24 0.16 -13.02
C ALA A 67 -9.01 1.08 -11.80
N PHE A 68 -7.89 0.95 -11.09
CA PHE A 68 -7.50 1.82 -9.97
C PHE A 68 -6.99 3.20 -10.43
N GLU A 69 -6.41 3.31 -11.64
CA GLU A 69 -6.03 4.60 -12.26
C GLU A 69 -7.24 5.51 -12.54
N GLY A 70 -8.42 4.93 -12.78
CA GLY A 70 -9.61 5.69 -13.17
C GLY A 70 -10.14 6.64 -12.09
N GLU A 71 -11.05 7.53 -12.47
CA GLU A 71 -11.77 8.42 -11.55
C GLU A 71 -12.80 7.62 -10.75
N ASN A 72 -12.38 7.13 -9.58
CA ASN A 72 -13.17 6.33 -8.65
C ASN A 72 -12.51 6.31 -7.26
N ASP A 73 -13.25 5.81 -6.27
CA ASP A 73 -12.82 5.76 -4.87
C ASP A 73 -12.06 4.47 -4.48
N ARG A 74 -11.69 3.59 -5.43
CA ARG A 74 -11.02 2.31 -5.11
C ARG A 74 -9.74 2.48 -4.29
N LEU A 75 -8.86 3.37 -4.76
CA LEU A 75 -7.60 3.67 -4.08
C LEU A 75 -7.85 4.35 -2.73
N LYS A 76 -8.85 5.23 -2.67
CA LYS A 76 -9.24 5.93 -1.44
C LYS A 76 -9.71 4.94 -0.39
N TYR A 77 -10.51 3.96 -0.78
CA TYR A 77 -11.00 2.94 0.11
C TYR A 77 -9.87 2.09 0.71
N PHE A 78 -8.87 1.71 -0.09
CA PHE A 78 -7.69 1.01 0.42
C PHE A 78 -6.88 1.85 1.41
N ILE A 79 -6.71 3.16 1.16
CA ILE A 79 -6.03 4.07 2.09
C ILE A 79 -6.82 4.21 3.41
N LEU A 80 -8.15 4.21 3.36
CA LEU A 80 -9.00 4.27 4.56
C LEU A 80 -8.90 2.98 5.38
N ILE A 81 -8.92 1.80 4.75
CA ILE A 81 -8.73 0.52 5.45
C ILE A 81 -7.42 0.51 6.25
N CYS A 82 -6.32 1.02 5.69
CA CYS A 82 -5.06 1.10 6.44
C CYS A 82 -5.09 2.04 7.65
N ASN A 83 -6.07 2.93 7.75
CA ASN A 83 -6.25 3.84 8.88
C ASN A 83 -7.28 3.34 9.90
N GLU A 84 -8.11 2.39 9.53
CA GLU A 84 -9.16 1.83 10.36
C GLU A 84 -8.56 0.70 11.21
N GLU A 85 -9.08 0.49 12.43
CA GLU A 85 -8.65 -0.61 13.32
C GLU A 85 -9.20 -1.96 12.80
N GLU A 86 -8.90 -2.25 11.54
CA GLU A 86 -9.25 -3.49 10.85
C GLU A 86 -8.41 -4.66 11.36
N GLU A 87 -8.84 -5.87 11.02
CA GLU A 87 -8.08 -7.07 11.35
C GLU A 87 -6.66 -7.00 10.76
N PRO A 88 -5.63 -7.45 11.50
CA PRO A 88 -4.24 -7.39 11.04
C PRO A 88 -4.02 -8.02 9.66
N GLU A 89 -4.72 -9.11 9.34
CA GLU A 89 -4.66 -9.81 8.07
C GLU A 89 -5.17 -8.94 6.91
N VAL A 90 -6.30 -8.24 7.11
CA VAL A 90 -6.89 -7.33 6.12
C VAL A 90 -5.96 -6.15 5.88
N THR A 91 -5.47 -5.55 6.95
CA THR A 91 -4.51 -4.44 6.90
C THR A 91 -3.26 -4.82 6.12
N GLN A 92 -2.69 -5.99 6.41
CA GLN A 92 -1.49 -6.48 5.72
C GLN A 92 -1.75 -6.78 4.24
N ALA A 93 -2.91 -7.37 3.91
CA ALA A 93 -3.30 -7.65 2.53
C ALA A 93 -3.45 -6.35 1.72
N VAL A 94 -4.14 -5.35 2.27
CA VAL A 94 -4.33 -4.05 1.62
C VAL A 94 -3.03 -3.28 1.48
N ALA A 95 -2.16 -3.27 2.51
CA ALA A 95 -0.83 -2.66 2.42
C ALA A 95 0.01 -3.34 1.32
N GLY A 96 -0.10 -4.66 1.17
CA GLY A 96 0.51 -5.42 0.08
C GLY A 96 -0.01 -5.01 -1.30
N ALA A 97 -1.32 -4.85 -1.45
CA ALA A 97 -1.94 -4.37 -2.69
C ALA A 97 -1.52 -2.94 -3.03
N LEU A 98 -1.53 -2.02 -2.04
CA LEU A 98 -1.08 -0.65 -2.23
C LEU A 98 0.37 -0.60 -2.70
N ALA A 99 1.27 -1.39 -2.10
CA ALA A 99 2.67 -1.48 -2.54
C ALA A 99 2.80 -1.96 -4.00
N PHE A 100 1.99 -2.94 -4.42
CA PHE A 100 1.99 -3.39 -5.81
C PHE A 100 1.40 -2.34 -6.77
N LEU A 101 0.33 -1.67 -6.37
CA LEU A 101 -0.34 -0.67 -7.18
C LEU A 101 0.56 0.56 -7.41
N THR A 102 1.23 1.06 -6.37
CA THR A 102 2.17 2.18 -6.47
C THR A 102 3.43 1.80 -7.26
N SER A 103 3.92 0.56 -7.15
CA SER A 103 5.03 0.10 -7.99
C SER A 103 4.68 0.00 -9.48
N SER A 104 3.40 -0.12 -9.80
CA SER A 104 2.93 -0.45 -11.16
C SER A 104 2.44 0.76 -11.95
N SER A 105 2.17 1.91 -11.31
CA SER A 105 1.63 3.08 -12.00
C SER A 105 1.95 4.39 -11.29
N GLU A 106 2.66 5.28 -12.01
CA GLU A 106 2.89 6.67 -11.57
C GLU A 106 1.56 7.43 -11.38
N LYS A 107 0.52 7.14 -12.19
CA LYS A 107 -0.79 7.77 -12.01
C LYS A 107 -1.42 7.40 -10.68
N ILE A 108 -1.23 6.16 -10.23
CA ILE A 108 -1.67 5.73 -8.90
C ILE A 108 -0.87 6.47 -7.82
N CYS A 109 0.44 6.63 -7.98
CA CYS A 109 1.26 7.41 -7.04
C CYS A 109 0.78 8.87 -6.93
N ASN A 110 0.53 9.52 -8.06
CA ASN A 110 -0.01 10.88 -8.10
C ASN A 110 -1.38 10.94 -7.39
N LYS A 111 -2.28 10.01 -7.71
CA LYS A 111 -3.61 9.92 -7.09
C LYS A 111 -3.52 9.65 -5.58
N PHE A 112 -2.62 8.79 -5.13
CA PHE A 112 -2.43 8.43 -3.72
C PHE A 112 -2.22 9.68 -2.86
N LEU A 113 -1.33 10.58 -3.27
CA LEU A 113 -1.03 11.80 -2.51
C LEU A 113 -2.13 12.86 -2.57
N THR A 114 -3.15 12.71 -3.43
CA THR A 114 -4.33 13.60 -3.45
C THR A 114 -5.44 13.14 -2.50
N ILE A 115 -5.39 11.90 -2.03
CA ILE A 115 -6.45 11.30 -1.22
C ILE A 115 -6.38 11.82 0.23
N PRO A 116 -7.49 12.26 0.83
CA PRO A 116 -7.52 12.62 2.25
C PRO A 116 -7.03 11.47 3.14
N LYS A 117 -6.35 11.79 4.24
CA LYS A 117 -5.79 10.83 5.19
C LYS A 117 -4.63 9.94 4.68
N TRP A 118 -4.02 10.27 3.54
CA TRP A 118 -2.87 9.52 3.04
C TRP A 118 -1.66 9.58 3.99
N MET A 119 -1.45 10.72 4.67
CA MET A 119 -0.32 10.89 5.60
C MET A 119 -0.49 10.04 6.85
N GLU A 120 -1.71 9.99 7.38
CA GLU A 120 -2.11 9.16 8.51
C GLU A 120 -1.90 7.69 8.16
N ALA A 121 -2.30 7.26 6.95
CA ALA A 121 -2.09 5.88 6.50
C ALA A 121 -0.60 5.55 6.43
N MET A 122 0.20 6.42 5.82
CA MET A 122 1.65 6.22 5.73
C MET A 122 2.31 6.20 7.11
N SER A 123 1.87 7.06 8.03
CA SER A 123 2.39 7.12 9.39
C SER A 123 2.07 5.83 10.15
N PHE A 124 0.83 5.35 10.05
CA PHE A 124 0.40 4.08 10.60
C PHE A 124 1.22 2.91 10.06
N LEU A 125 1.39 2.83 8.73
CA LEU A 125 2.12 1.74 8.10
C LEU A 125 3.60 1.75 8.51
N LEU A 126 4.27 2.90 8.49
CA LEU A 126 5.69 3.04 8.83
C LEU A 126 6.00 2.83 10.32
N ALA A 127 5.03 3.09 11.19
CA ALA A 127 5.16 2.90 12.64
C ALA A 127 4.53 1.59 13.15
N ASN A 128 3.98 0.75 12.25
CA ASN A 128 3.20 -0.42 12.64
C ASN A 128 4.08 -1.44 13.41
N PRO A 129 3.59 -2.02 14.53
CA PRO A 129 4.33 -3.04 15.27
C PRO A 129 4.61 -4.29 14.42
N SER A 130 3.71 -4.64 13.48
CA SER A 130 3.92 -5.74 12.52
C SER A 130 4.99 -5.38 11.49
N GLU A 131 6.12 -6.09 11.53
CA GLU A 131 7.21 -5.90 10.57
C GLU A 131 6.77 -6.10 9.11
N PRO A 132 5.96 -7.10 8.75
CA PRO A 132 5.40 -7.21 7.40
C PRO A 132 4.62 -5.98 6.94
N VAL A 133 3.82 -5.36 7.82
CA VAL A 133 3.07 -4.13 7.49
C VAL A 133 4.04 -2.95 7.32
N ARG A 134 5.05 -2.86 8.19
CA ARG A 134 6.10 -1.85 8.12
C ARG A 134 6.95 -1.94 6.86
N GLU A 135 7.29 -3.16 6.43
CA GLU A 135 7.97 -3.43 5.16
C GLU A 135 7.14 -2.89 3.99
N ARG A 136 5.82 -3.11 3.99
CA ARG A 136 4.93 -2.56 2.95
C ARG A 136 4.84 -1.05 3.02
N GLY A 137 4.75 -0.44 4.21
CA GLY A 137 4.79 1.01 4.37
C GLY A 137 6.04 1.65 3.79
N ALA A 138 7.22 1.10 4.11
CA ALA A 138 8.50 1.59 3.57
C ALA A 138 8.58 1.41 2.05
N CYS A 139 8.08 0.29 1.53
CA CYS A 139 8.01 0.00 0.10
C CYS A 139 7.10 0.99 -0.65
N ILE A 140 5.92 1.30 -0.11
CA ILE A 140 5.01 2.32 -0.67
C ILE A 140 5.70 3.69 -0.68
N ALA A 141 6.36 4.09 0.42
CA ALA A 141 7.07 5.36 0.48
C ALA A 141 8.16 5.46 -0.59
N ALA A 142 8.95 4.39 -0.78
CA ALA A 142 9.98 4.33 -1.82
C ALA A 142 9.38 4.55 -3.22
N PHE A 143 8.32 3.83 -3.58
CA PHE A 143 7.69 3.99 -4.91
C PHE A 143 7.03 5.35 -5.10
N LEU A 144 6.40 5.92 -4.07
CA LEU A 144 5.84 7.26 -4.16
C LEU A 144 6.93 8.31 -4.39
N MET A 145 8.06 8.20 -3.70
CA MET A 145 9.17 9.14 -3.84
C MET A 145 9.97 8.96 -5.13
N ASP A 146 10.10 7.73 -5.64
CA ASP A 146 10.74 7.43 -6.93
C ASP A 146 9.87 7.86 -8.13
N SER A 147 8.53 7.87 -7.96
CA SER A 147 7.60 8.07 -9.07
C SER A 147 7.80 9.37 -9.84
N ASN A 148 8.03 10.49 -9.14
CA ASN A 148 8.46 11.76 -9.73
C ASN A 148 8.88 12.76 -8.63
N LYS A 149 9.53 13.84 -9.08
CA LYS A 149 10.03 14.92 -8.22
C LYS A 149 8.93 15.62 -7.40
N GLU A 150 7.73 15.79 -7.95
CA GLU A 150 6.64 16.50 -7.26
C GLU A 150 6.17 15.67 -6.05
N ASN A 151 5.97 14.38 -6.24
CA ASN A 151 5.60 13.45 -5.18
C ASN A 151 6.70 13.35 -4.11
N ALA A 152 7.98 13.27 -4.53
CA ALA A 152 9.11 13.29 -3.62
C ALA A 152 9.15 14.56 -2.76
N ALA A 153 9.03 15.74 -3.40
CA ALA A 153 9.01 17.03 -2.69
C ALA A 153 7.86 17.09 -1.68
N LYS A 154 6.67 16.66 -2.08
CA LYS A 154 5.49 16.64 -1.22
C LYS A 154 5.66 15.75 0.00
N ILE A 155 6.31 14.59 -0.12
CA ILE A 155 6.57 13.70 1.01
C ILE A 155 7.65 14.27 1.93
N VAL A 156 8.70 14.88 1.37
CA VAL A 156 9.79 15.52 2.13
C VAL A 156 9.30 16.65 3.03
N GLU A 157 8.23 17.35 2.63
CA GLU A 157 7.60 18.42 3.44
C GLU A 157 6.69 17.91 4.56
N THR A 158 6.68 16.60 4.85
CA THR A 158 5.80 15.97 5.85
C THR A 158 6.59 15.20 6.92
N PRO A 159 5.97 14.87 8.07
CA PRO A 159 6.59 14.01 9.09
C PRO A 159 7.02 12.61 8.59
N ILE A 160 6.56 12.19 7.42
CA ILE A 160 6.98 10.92 6.80
C ILE A 160 8.49 10.88 6.56
N LEU A 161 9.12 12.02 6.23
CA LEU A 161 10.57 12.08 6.06
C LEU A 161 11.32 11.69 7.34
N GLU A 162 10.88 12.23 8.49
CA GLU A 162 11.49 11.96 9.79
C GLU A 162 11.33 10.48 10.16
N LEU A 163 10.18 9.87 9.87
CA LEU A 163 9.95 8.44 10.05
C LEU A 163 10.92 7.60 9.19
N LEU A 164 11.11 7.96 7.93
CA LEU A 164 12.04 7.26 7.03
C LEU A 164 13.50 7.39 7.52
N MET A 165 13.91 8.59 7.96
CA MET A 165 15.23 8.80 8.55
C MET A 165 15.43 7.96 9.82
N ALA A 166 14.44 7.94 10.72
CA ALA A 166 14.47 7.14 11.93
C ALA A 166 14.60 5.64 11.65
N LEU A 167 13.89 5.13 10.63
CA LEU A 167 13.98 3.72 10.19
C LEU A 167 15.37 3.36 9.64
N THR A 168 16.16 4.33 9.19
CA THR A 168 17.55 4.11 8.71
C THR A 168 18.62 4.41 9.77
N SER A 169 18.23 4.94 10.93
CA SER A 169 19.19 5.31 11.97
C SER A 169 19.83 4.09 12.62
N LYS A 170 21.15 4.16 12.82
CA LYS A 170 21.94 3.13 13.53
C LYS A 170 21.73 3.17 15.05
N GLU A 171 21.08 4.21 15.57
CA GLU A 171 20.87 4.45 17.00
C GLU A 171 19.62 3.76 17.56
N VAL A 172 18.87 2.99 16.74
CA VAL A 172 17.70 2.24 17.21
C VAL A 172 18.15 1.05 18.07
N THR A 173 18.46 1.32 19.33
CA THR A 173 18.82 0.33 20.36
C THR A 173 17.58 -0.06 21.15
N SER A 174 16.71 -0.92 20.61
CA SER A 174 15.54 -1.47 21.32
C SER A 174 14.83 -2.56 20.48
N GLU A 175 13.91 -3.31 21.09
CA GLU A 175 12.97 -4.32 20.52
C GLU A 175 12.23 -3.90 19.23
N TYR A 176 12.37 -2.64 18.80
CA TYR A 176 11.76 -2.07 17.60
C TYR A 176 12.72 -1.90 16.41
N ARG A 177 13.89 -2.54 16.44
CA ARG A 177 14.86 -2.48 15.32
C ARG A 177 14.19 -2.92 14.01
N PRO A 178 14.17 -2.06 12.97
CA PRO A 178 13.58 -2.42 11.69
C PRO A 178 14.37 -3.53 11.02
N GLY A 179 13.68 -4.47 10.38
CA GLY A 179 14.31 -5.51 9.57
C GLY A 179 15.03 -4.96 8.35
N GLU A 180 15.93 -5.77 7.79
CA GLU A 180 16.81 -5.36 6.69
C GLU A 180 16.05 -4.80 5.48
N LYS A 181 14.89 -5.38 5.16
CA LYS A 181 14.06 -4.91 4.05
C LYS A 181 13.40 -3.56 4.32
N VAL A 182 12.94 -3.32 5.56
CA VAL A 182 12.37 -2.03 5.97
C VAL A 182 13.43 -0.94 5.82
N VAL A 183 14.64 -1.21 6.35
CA VAL A 183 15.81 -0.32 6.23
C VAL A 183 16.16 -0.08 4.78
N LYS A 184 16.19 -1.13 3.96
CA LYS A 184 16.46 -1.04 2.52
C LYS A 184 15.49 -0.10 1.81
N TYR A 185 14.18 -0.31 1.95
CA TYR A 185 13.18 0.53 1.27
C TYR A 185 13.18 1.97 1.81
N ALA A 186 13.39 2.16 3.11
CA ALA A 186 13.54 3.50 3.67
C ALA A 186 14.76 4.23 3.08
N HIS A 187 15.88 3.53 2.90
CA HIS A 187 17.04 4.07 2.19
C HIS A 187 16.74 4.38 0.72
N GLU A 188 16.05 3.50 -0.01
CA GLU A 188 15.66 3.75 -1.41
C GLU A 188 14.77 4.99 -1.54
N ALA A 189 13.85 5.21 -0.60
CA ALA A 189 13.01 6.41 -0.54
C ALA A 189 13.84 7.69 -0.34
N LEU A 190 14.78 7.69 0.61
CA LEU A 190 15.68 8.82 0.88
C LEU A 190 16.62 9.08 -0.32
N MET A 191 17.12 8.02 -0.96
CA MET A 191 17.94 8.12 -2.17
C MET A 191 17.15 8.74 -3.32
N SER A 192 15.90 8.33 -3.53
CA SER A 192 15.01 8.92 -4.55
C SER A 192 14.82 10.43 -4.32
N ALA A 193 14.61 10.85 -3.07
CA ALA A 193 14.55 12.28 -2.72
C ALA A 193 15.85 13.03 -3.03
N LYS A 194 17.01 12.40 -2.78
CA LYS A 194 18.31 12.98 -3.11
C LYS A 194 18.49 13.11 -4.63
N GLU A 195 18.15 12.07 -5.39
CA GLU A 195 18.26 12.04 -6.86
C GLU A 195 17.34 13.08 -7.51
N HIS A 196 16.15 13.31 -6.95
CA HIS A 196 15.26 14.40 -7.35
C HIS A 196 15.72 15.79 -6.89
N GLY A 197 16.75 15.87 -6.05
CA GLY A 197 17.33 17.10 -5.51
C GLY A 197 16.40 17.81 -4.53
N VAL A 198 15.51 17.08 -3.85
CA VAL A 198 14.57 17.63 -2.86
C VAL A 198 15.09 17.54 -1.43
N ILE A 199 16.15 16.76 -1.19
CA ILE A 199 16.95 16.79 0.04
C ILE A 199 18.44 16.89 -0.28
N GLN A 200 19.24 17.34 0.70
CA GLN A 200 20.70 17.36 0.62
C GLN A 200 21.27 16.43 1.70
N GLU A 201 22.45 15.86 1.45
CA GLU A 201 23.21 15.25 2.53
C GLU A 201 23.57 16.33 3.54
N ASN A 202 23.29 16.10 4.82
CA ASN A 202 23.99 16.81 5.86
C ASN A 202 25.47 16.54 5.63
N LYS A 203 26.21 17.56 5.16
CA LYS A 203 27.66 17.58 5.38
C LYS A 203 27.78 17.49 6.90
N ALA A 204 28.19 16.33 7.40
CA ALA A 204 28.72 16.28 8.74
C ALA A 204 29.74 17.42 8.81
N GLU A 205 29.54 18.35 9.75
CA GLU A 205 30.59 19.26 10.17
C GLU A 205 31.70 18.35 10.74
N ASP A 206 32.55 17.83 9.85
CA ASP A 206 33.92 17.46 10.16
C ASP A 206 34.69 18.77 10.40
N ASP A 207 34.28 19.53 11.42
CA ASP A 207 34.93 20.74 11.91
C ASP A 207 35.04 20.65 13.44
N ALA A 208 36.08 19.94 13.90
CA ALA A 208 36.98 20.23 15.04
C ALA A 208 37.45 18.97 15.80
#